data_AF-A0A3N5EHD9-F1
#
_entry.id   AF-A0A3N5EHD9-F1
#
_cell.length_a   1.000
_cell.length_b   1.000
_cell.length_c   1.000
_cell.angle_alpha   90.00
_cell.angle_beta   90.00
_cell.angle_gamma   90.00
#
_symmetry.space_group_name_H-M   'P 1'
#
loop_
_entity.id
_entity.type
_entity.pdbx_description
1 polymer ?
#
loop_
_entity_poly.entity_id
_entity_poly.type
_entity_poly.pdbx_seq_one_letter_code
_entity_poly.pdbx_strand_id
1 'polypeptide(L)'
;MKVVQLLGLLLFVMSLGVGDDLDGMMPASDSTGRTGDADVVLAKVGDREITVRDFLERAEYTIRAPYCKGSSNVEKNIVLNTLIAEKLLAIEADQHSALTKSPGFRDFLAGRKEQKMRELLYQSEGERKVRLDTSEIQRVYSVAGRTYRIECHPANTARRDSVPEWEVGWSTHIDRPVHRALFSGPLKKNQVLGPFRLGDTTDVLIKIKGWKDRVAVTQTAVTTQYNDVVGELTRVKADSIYERYARKVMGKKTLNFDTETFNRLTKVLVPLYTNRPKKAEDEFLQSTYGRKVETPTLAGNEYAAIQGLPILSIDGKKWTVQDLMREVDRHPLVFRRANRTDKFASQLRLAIVDLIRDKYLTAEAYKKRYDHHKAAVHYEQSWRDASIAMFERDNILKGASADSANPGRVIEGLLNSYVTGLLRKHSDEIAVNVDAYDKIALSRIDMFTTQADVPYPIYVPAFPDLTTYNRLDYGRKMN
;
A
#
# COMPACT_ATOMS: atom_id res chain seq x y z
N MET A 1 17.28 26.45 -19.91
CA MET A 1 18.33 25.40 -19.97
C MET A 1 17.70 24.14 -20.55
N LYS A 2 18.09 23.72 -21.76
CA LYS A 2 17.44 22.63 -22.51
C LYS A 2 17.74 21.28 -21.85
N VAL A 3 16.74 20.67 -21.23
CA VAL A 3 16.82 19.34 -20.61
C VAL A 3 16.33 18.29 -21.61
N VAL A 4 17.10 18.09 -22.69
CA VAL A 4 16.75 17.14 -23.77
C VAL A 4 17.25 15.72 -23.47
N GLN A 5 18.05 15.52 -22.42
CA GLN A 5 18.70 14.23 -22.13
C GLN A 5 18.29 13.55 -20.81
N LEU A 6 17.37 14.13 -20.03
CA LEU A 6 17.13 13.60 -18.67
C LEU A 6 16.11 12.45 -18.60
N LEU A 7 15.21 12.24 -19.56
CA LEU A 7 14.27 11.10 -19.46
C LEU A 7 14.91 9.73 -19.71
N GLY A 8 16.03 9.67 -20.44
CA GLY A 8 16.82 8.44 -20.60
C GLY A 8 17.70 8.10 -19.39
N LEU A 9 18.11 9.12 -18.61
CA LEU A 9 19.01 8.98 -17.46
C LEU A 9 18.27 8.96 -16.10
N LEU A 10 17.07 9.55 -16.00
CA LEU A 10 16.23 9.53 -14.80
C LEU A 10 15.61 8.15 -14.51
N LEU A 11 15.59 7.26 -15.51
CA LEU A 11 15.18 5.87 -15.32
C LEU A 11 16.29 4.97 -14.77
N PHE A 12 17.47 5.54 -14.46
CA PHE A 12 18.56 4.88 -13.73
C PHE A 12 18.44 5.04 -12.20
N VAL A 13 17.52 5.87 -11.70
CA VAL A 13 17.44 6.20 -10.25
C VAL A 13 16.44 5.32 -9.49
N MET A 14 15.71 4.42 -10.15
CA MET A 14 14.87 3.43 -9.44
C MET A 14 15.64 2.31 -8.73
N SER A 15 16.97 2.24 -8.89
CA SER A 15 17.80 1.31 -8.09
C SER A 15 18.50 1.98 -6.90
N LEU A 16 18.35 3.29 -6.65
CA LEU A 16 19.16 4.00 -5.63
C LEU A 16 18.37 5.05 -4.83
N GLY A 17 17.12 4.76 -4.51
CA GLY A 17 16.32 5.63 -3.65
C GLY A 17 15.07 4.94 -3.14
N VAL A 18 15.23 3.73 -2.63
CA VAL A 18 14.29 3.17 -1.65
C VAL A 18 14.60 3.89 -0.34
N GLY A 19 13.61 4.58 0.23
CA GLY A 19 13.73 5.07 1.59
C GLY A 19 13.85 3.86 2.52
N ASP A 20 14.92 3.83 3.31
CA ASP A 20 15.35 2.73 4.18
C ASP A 20 14.44 2.50 5.42
N ASP A 21 13.15 2.81 5.32
CA ASP A 21 12.18 2.62 6.41
C ASP A 21 10.95 1.87 5.88
N LEU A 22 10.88 0.57 6.23
CA LEU A 22 9.74 -0.34 6.09
C LEU A 22 9.37 -0.76 4.66
N ASP A 23 10.33 -1.39 3.98
CA ASP A 23 10.12 -2.08 2.70
C ASP A 23 9.95 -3.59 2.96
N GLY A 24 8.71 -4.00 3.22
CA GLY A 24 8.34 -5.40 3.46
C GLY A 24 6.83 -5.57 3.36
N MET A 25 6.39 -6.53 2.54
CA MET A 25 5.00 -6.90 2.25
C MET A 25 4.31 -6.13 1.10
N MET A 26 4.79 -6.35 -0.12
CA MET A 26 3.82 -6.96 -1.04
C MET A 26 3.73 -8.42 -0.59
N PRO A 27 2.54 -8.95 -0.24
CA PRO A 27 2.42 -10.39 -0.06
C PRO A 27 2.75 -11.01 -1.42
N ALA A 28 3.98 -11.52 -1.55
CA ALA A 28 4.25 -12.61 -2.46
C ALA A 28 3.10 -13.59 -2.25
N SER A 29 2.38 -13.89 -3.33
CA SER A 29 1.25 -14.82 -3.38
C SER A 29 1.25 -15.78 -2.19
N ASP A 30 0.42 -15.43 -1.20
CA ASP A 30 0.05 -16.19 -0.02
C ASP A 30 0.96 -17.41 0.27
N SER A 31 2.07 -17.19 0.98
CA SER A 31 3.02 -18.25 1.40
C SER A 31 2.44 -19.21 2.44
N THR A 32 1.14 -19.11 2.75
CA THR A 32 0.41 -20.02 3.65
C THR A 32 -0.16 -21.26 2.95
N GLY A 33 0.01 -21.42 1.63
CA GLY A 33 -0.58 -22.56 0.90
C GLY A 33 -2.11 -22.51 0.82
N ARG A 34 -2.72 -21.34 1.05
CA ARG A 34 -4.18 -21.10 1.01
C ARG A 34 -4.69 -20.51 -0.31
N THR A 35 -3.86 -20.47 -1.35
CA THR A 35 -4.12 -19.75 -2.61
C THR A 35 -5.34 -20.23 -3.40
N GLY A 36 -5.90 -21.41 -3.11
CA GLY A 36 -7.10 -21.91 -3.78
C GLY A 36 -8.42 -21.31 -3.26
N ASP A 37 -8.51 -20.97 -1.97
CA ASP A 37 -9.78 -20.63 -1.31
C ASP A 37 -9.94 -19.12 -1.02
N ALA A 38 -8.89 -18.30 -1.17
CA ALA A 38 -8.93 -16.88 -0.80
C ALA A 38 -9.97 -16.07 -1.58
N ASP A 39 -10.19 -16.38 -2.86
CA ASP A 39 -11.14 -15.64 -3.70
C ASP A 39 -12.56 -16.27 -3.70
N VAL A 40 -12.79 -17.30 -2.87
CA VAL A 40 -14.11 -17.91 -2.66
C VAL A 40 -15.03 -16.90 -2.01
N VAL A 41 -16.26 -16.78 -2.54
CA VAL A 41 -17.30 -15.95 -1.94
C VAL A 41 -17.74 -16.57 -0.62
N LEU A 42 -17.53 -15.83 0.46
CA LEU A 42 -17.89 -16.19 1.82
C LEU A 42 -19.34 -15.78 2.14
N ALA A 43 -19.74 -14.60 1.70
CA ALA A 43 -21.11 -14.12 1.86
C ALA A 43 -21.54 -13.22 0.69
N LYS A 44 -22.84 -13.20 0.42
CA LYS A 44 -23.50 -12.26 -0.49
C LYS A 44 -24.48 -11.41 0.30
N VAL A 45 -24.55 -10.13 -0.05
CA VAL A 45 -25.48 -9.15 0.50
C VAL A 45 -26.05 -8.36 -0.67
N GLY A 46 -27.21 -8.78 -1.18
CA GLY A 46 -27.75 -8.25 -2.44
C GLY A 46 -26.81 -8.54 -3.62
N ASP A 47 -26.33 -7.47 -4.28
CA ASP A 47 -25.36 -7.53 -5.37
C ASP A 47 -23.89 -7.51 -4.90
N ARG A 48 -23.64 -7.45 -3.59
CA ARG A 48 -22.30 -7.34 -3.00
C ARG A 48 -21.76 -8.69 -2.55
N GLU A 49 -20.46 -8.90 -2.73
CA GLU A 49 -19.74 -10.10 -2.30
C GLU A 49 -18.75 -9.77 -1.18
N ILE A 50 -18.61 -10.68 -0.23
CA ILE A 50 -17.51 -10.73 0.74
C ILE A 50 -16.77 -12.04 0.45
N THR A 51 -15.50 -11.97 0.09
CA THR A 51 -14.65 -13.15 -0.14
C THR A 51 -13.96 -13.59 1.16
N VAL A 52 -13.38 -14.80 1.16
CA VAL A 52 -12.52 -15.28 2.26
C VAL A 52 -11.35 -14.32 2.48
N ARG A 53 -10.76 -13.80 1.39
CA ARG A 53 -9.71 -12.78 1.43
C ARG A 53 -10.20 -11.50 2.11
N ASP A 54 -11.35 -10.97 1.71
CA ASP A 54 -11.90 -9.77 2.34
C ASP A 54 -12.07 -9.99 3.85
N PHE A 55 -12.61 -11.14 4.26
CA PHE A 55 -12.77 -11.47 5.67
C PHE A 55 -11.42 -11.49 6.41
N LEU A 56 -10.44 -12.22 5.89
CA LEU A 56 -9.13 -12.37 6.53
C LEU A 56 -8.35 -11.05 6.56
N GLU A 57 -8.26 -10.34 5.43
CA GLU A 57 -7.55 -9.07 5.37
C GLU A 57 -8.23 -8.02 6.26
N ARG A 58 -9.56 -7.94 6.28
CA ARG A 58 -10.27 -6.99 7.17
C ARG A 58 -10.10 -7.37 8.64
N ALA A 59 -9.99 -8.65 8.99
CA ALA A 59 -9.85 -9.08 10.39
C ALA A 59 -8.39 -9.06 10.90
N GLU A 60 -7.41 -9.28 10.03
CA GLU A 60 -6.01 -9.44 10.43
C GLU A 60 -5.12 -8.26 10.03
N TYR A 61 -5.47 -7.52 8.97
CA TYR A 61 -4.70 -6.35 8.48
C TYR A 61 -5.27 -5.01 8.95
N THR A 62 -6.15 -5.06 9.94
CA THR A 62 -6.62 -3.88 10.66
C THR A 62 -6.64 -4.15 12.16
N ILE A 63 -6.45 -3.11 12.96
CA ILE A 63 -6.61 -3.21 14.42
C ILE A 63 -8.09 -3.45 14.73
N ARG A 64 -8.39 -4.57 15.37
CA ARG A 64 -9.76 -4.92 15.79
C ARG A 64 -10.08 -4.30 17.15
N ALA A 65 -11.35 -4.05 17.38
CA ALA A 65 -11.82 -3.62 18.68
C ALA A 65 -11.65 -4.73 19.74
N PRO A 66 -11.53 -4.37 21.03
CA PRO A 66 -11.30 -5.33 22.10
C PRO A 66 -12.32 -6.48 22.17
N TYR A 67 -13.57 -6.24 21.79
CA TYR A 67 -14.66 -7.23 21.82
C TYR A 67 -14.61 -8.27 20.69
N CYS A 68 -13.74 -8.11 19.69
CA CYS A 68 -13.61 -9.05 18.57
C CYS A 68 -12.14 -9.41 18.25
N LYS A 69 -11.21 -9.18 19.19
CA LYS A 69 -9.76 -9.34 18.99
C LYS A 69 -9.26 -10.80 19.05
N GLY A 70 -10.03 -11.71 19.64
CA GLY A 70 -9.63 -13.12 19.74
C GLY A 70 -9.81 -13.94 18.46
N SER A 71 -9.96 -15.25 18.65
CA SER A 71 -9.96 -16.28 17.58
C SER A 71 -11.09 -17.31 17.73
N SER A 72 -12.02 -17.08 18.66
CA SER A 72 -13.16 -17.95 18.89
C SER A 72 -14.23 -17.79 17.81
N ASN A 73 -15.14 -18.77 17.73
CA ASN A 73 -16.29 -18.68 16.83
C ASN A 73 -17.20 -17.48 17.13
N VAL A 74 -17.30 -17.05 18.39
CA VAL A 74 -18.06 -15.85 18.76
C VAL A 74 -17.48 -14.62 18.09
N GLU A 75 -16.15 -14.44 18.18
CA GLU A 75 -15.46 -13.29 17.59
C GLU A 75 -15.46 -13.37 16.06
N LYS A 76 -15.30 -14.58 15.51
CA LYS A 76 -15.42 -14.83 14.06
C LYS A 76 -16.82 -14.44 13.54
N ASN A 77 -17.89 -14.76 14.27
CA ASN A 77 -19.25 -14.39 13.93
C ASN A 77 -19.44 -12.87 13.98
N ILE A 78 -18.88 -12.19 15.00
CA ILE A 78 -18.93 -10.73 15.11
C ILE A 78 -18.25 -10.07 13.91
N VAL A 79 -17.07 -10.56 13.50
CA VAL A 79 -16.37 -10.05 12.31
C VAL A 79 -17.24 -10.22 11.06
N LEU A 80 -17.84 -11.39 10.83
CA LEU A 80 -18.68 -11.61 9.66
C LEU A 80 -19.92 -10.70 9.68
N ASN A 81 -20.62 -10.62 10.81
CA ASN A 81 -21.78 -9.76 11.01
C ASN A 81 -21.45 -8.29 10.78
N THR A 82 -20.27 -7.88 11.22
CA THR A 82 -19.75 -6.53 11.05
C THR A 82 -19.51 -6.18 9.58
N LEU A 83 -18.91 -7.10 8.82
CA LEU A 83 -18.70 -6.89 7.36
C LEU A 83 -20.02 -6.94 6.58
N ILE A 84 -20.98 -7.79 6.97
CA ILE A 84 -22.32 -7.81 6.37
C ILE A 84 -23.06 -6.50 6.70
N ALA A 85 -22.99 -6.03 7.94
CA ALA A 85 -23.58 -4.76 8.36
C ALA A 85 -22.99 -3.57 7.58
N GLU A 86 -21.67 -3.55 7.34
CA GLU A 86 -21.02 -2.54 6.49
C GLU A 86 -21.69 -2.48 5.10
N LYS A 87 -21.92 -3.64 4.45
CA LYS A 87 -22.59 -3.70 3.14
C LYS A 87 -24.03 -3.21 3.22
N LEU A 88 -24.80 -3.64 4.22
CA LEU A 88 -26.20 -3.23 4.40
C LEU A 88 -26.33 -1.72 4.63
N LEU A 89 -25.48 -1.14 5.48
CA LEU A 89 -25.44 0.31 5.71
C LEU A 89 -25.12 1.04 4.41
N ALA A 90 -24.12 0.57 3.67
CA ALA A 90 -23.76 1.17 2.40
C ALA A 90 -24.91 1.09 1.38
N ILE A 91 -25.58 -0.05 1.25
CA ILE A 91 -26.71 -0.26 0.33
C ILE A 91 -27.87 0.69 0.64
N GLU A 92 -28.27 0.81 1.92
CA GLU A 92 -29.33 1.74 2.32
C GLU A 92 -28.98 3.18 1.95
N ALA A 93 -27.72 3.57 2.19
CA ALA A 93 -27.27 4.94 2.13
C ALA A 93 -26.81 5.42 0.75
N ASP A 94 -26.36 4.53 -0.14
CA ASP A 94 -25.58 4.88 -1.34
C ASP A 94 -26.27 5.95 -2.21
N GLN A 95 -27.60 5.83 -2.40
CA GLN A 95 -28.36 6.74 -3.25
C GLN A 95 -28.56 8.14 -2.65
N HIS A 96 -28.53 8.28 -1.33
CA HIS A 96 -28.88 9.53 -0.65
C HIS A 96 -27.74 10.15 0.16
N SER A 97 -26.64 9.41 0.39
CA SER A 97 -25.51 9.86 1.17
C SER A 97 -24.89 11.13 0.57
N ALA A 98 -24.61 12.11 1.43
CA ALA A 98 -23.93 13.34 1.01
C ALA A 98 -22.50 13.05 0.52
N LEU A 99 -21.88 11.97 1.03
CA LEU A 99 -20.52 11.57 0.66
C LEU A 99 -20.42 11.18 -0.82
N THR A 100 -21.41 10.45 -1.36
CA THR A 100 -21.40 9.98 -2.75
C THR A 100 -21.50 11.12 -3.78
N LYS A 101 -22.00 12.28 -3.34
CA LYS A 101 -22.09 13.50 -4.15
C LYS A 101 -20.79 14.33 -4.13
N SER A 102 -19.85 14.03 -3.23
CA SER A 102 -18.59 14.76 -3.11
C SER A 102 -17.64 14.48 -4.28
N PRO A 103 -17.13 15.51 -4.99
CA PRO A 103 -16.10 15.33 -6.01
C PRO A 103 -14.84 14.64 -5.48
N GLY A 104 -14.36 15.04 -4.29
CA GLY A 104 -13.17 14.45 -3.69
C GLY A 104 -13.33 12.97 -3.33
N PHE A 105 -14.55 12.54 -2.98
CA PHE A 105 -14.81 11.12 -2.74
C PHE A 105 -14.76 10.31 -4.04
N ARG A 106 -15.26 10.87 -5.15
CA ARG A 106 -15.14 10.24 -6.48
C ARG A 106 -13.68 10.13 -6.92
N ASP A 107 -12.88 11.18 -6.71
CA ASP A 107 -11.46 11.18 -7.04
C ASP A 107 -10.68 10.18 -6.18
N PHE A 108 -11.01 10.08 -4.89
CA PHE A 108 -10.44 9.07 -3.98
C PHE A 108 -10.68 7.64 -4.46
N LEU A 109 -11.95 7.30 -4.78
CA LEU A 109 -12.29 5.96 -5.27
C LEU A 109 -11.62 5.66 -6.62
N ALA A 110 -11.63 6.65 -7.53
CA ALA A 110 -11.01 6.52 -8.84
C ALA A 110 -9.48 6.32 -8.72
N GLY A 111 -8.83 7.03 -7.79
CA GLY A 111 -7.40 6.89 -7.50
C GLY A 111 -7.04 5.53 -6.92
N ARG A 112 -7.82 5.04 -5.95
CA ARG A 112 -7.70 3.69 -5.37
C ARG A 112 -7.82 2.61 -6.45
N LYS A 113 -8.83 2.73 -7.32
CA LYS A 113 -9.03 1.81 -8.44
C LYS A 113 -7.84 1.82 -9.39
N GLU A 114 -7.36 3.00 -9.79
CA GLU A 114 -6.21 3.12 -10.68
C GLU A 114 -4.92 2.57 -10.07
N GLN A 115 -4.72 2.72 -8.75
CA GLN A 115 -3.62 2.05 -8.05
C GLN A 115 -3.73 0.52 -8.21
N LYS A 116 -4.91 -0.06 -7.98
CA LYS A 116 -5.13 -1.49 -8.20
C LYS A 116 -4.93 -1.92 -9.65
N MET A 117 -5.32 -1.08 -10.60
CA MET A 117 -5.07 -1.31 -12.03
C MET A 117 -3.57 -1.29 -12.37
N ARG A 118 -2.77 -0.43 -11.72
CA ARG A 118 -1.30 -0.43 -11.86
C ARG A 118 -0.67 -1.66 -11.24
N GLU A 119 -1.21 -2.18 -10.14
CA GLU A 119 -0.79 -3.50 -9.60
C GLU A 119 -1.05 -4.62 -10.61
N LEU A 120 -2.24 -4.68 -11.22
CA LEU A 120 -2.56 -5.66 -12.27
C LEU A 120 -1.64 -5.51 -13.49
N LEU A 121 -1.31 -4.27 -13.85
CA LEU A 121 -0.34 -3.99 -14.91
C LEU A 121 1.04 -4.52 -14.56
N TYR A 122 1.53 -4.28 -13.34
CA TYR A 122 2.79 -4.83 -12.85
C TYR A 122 2.81 -6.37 -12.86
N GLN A 123 1.75 -7.02 -12.40
CA GLN A 123 1.62 -8.48 -12.45
C GLN A 123 1.72 -9.00 -13.89
N SER A 124 0.99 -8.37 -14.82
CA SER A 124 0.94 -8.81 -16.23
C SER A 124 2.20 -8.50 -17.04
N GLU A 125 2.81 -7.33 -16.82
CA GLU A 125 3.93 -6.83 -17.61
C GLU A 125 5.30 -7.08 -16.95
N GLY A 126 5.33 -7.36 -15.65
CA GLY A 126 6.51 -7.69 -14.85
C GLY A 126 6.49 -9.16 -14.41
N GLU A 127 5.74 -9.48 -13.37
CA GLU A 127 5.82 -10.78 -12.66
C GLU A 127 5.56 -11.98 -13.55
N ARG A 128 4.47 -12.00 -14.32
CA ARG A 128 4.11 -13.13 -15.21
C ARG A 128 5.11 -13.35 -16.34
N LYS A 129 5.99 -12.39 -16.60
CA LYS A 129 7.05 -12.50 -17.62
C LYS A 129 8.39 -12.95 -17.04
N VAL A 130 8.49 -13.12 -15.73
CA VAL A 130 9.70 -13.61 -15.09
C VAL A 130 9.96 -15.05 -15.50
N ARG A 131 11.22 -15.33 -15.82
CA ARG A 131 11.74 -16.68 -15.98
C ARG A 131 12.92 -16.84 -15.03
N LEU A 132 12.79 -17.75 -14.08
CA LEU A 132 13.86 -18.10 -13.16
C LEU A 132 14.69 -19.24 -13.73
N ASP A 133 16.01 -19.12 -13.59
CA ASP A 133 16.94 -20.20 -13.91
C ASP A 133 17.13 -21.05 -12.64
N THR A 134 16.95 -22.36 -12.76
CA THR A 134 17.16 -23.31 -11.67
C THR A 134 18.58 -23.20 -11.10
N SER A 135 19.59 -22.93 -11.94
CA SER A 135 20.98 -22.78 -11.48
C SER A 135 21.15 -21.53 -10.58
N GLU A 136 20.44 -20.45 -10.91
CA GLU A 136 20.45 -19.22 -10.12
C GLU A 136 19.72 -19.42 -8.79
N ILE A 137 18.55 -20.07 -8.79
CA ILE A 137 17.82 -20.41 -7.57
C ILE A 137 18.72 -21.22 -6.64
N GLN A 138 19.36 -22.28 -7.15
CA GLN A 138 20.27 -23.12 -6.36
C GLN A 138 21.45 -22.33 -5.80
N ARG A 139 22.06 -21.47 -6.62
CA ARG A 139 23.18 -20.61 -6.19
C ARG A 139 22.79 -19.70 -5.03
N VAL A 140 21.65 -19.01 -5.13
CA VAL A 140 21.17 -18.08 -4.10
C VAL A 140 20.69 -18.86 -2.86
N TYR A 141 19.94 -19.94 -3.05
CA TYR A 141 19.47 -20.81 -1.98
C TYR A 141 20.64 -21.38 -1.14
N SER A 142 21.76 -21.73 -1.78
CA SER A 142 22.95 -22.25 -1.09
C SER A 142 23.56 -21.29 -0.06
N VAL A 143 23.28 -19.99 -0.17
CA VAL A 143 23.78 -18.95 0.74
C VAL A 143 22.67 -18.25 1.51
N ALA A 144 21.39 -18.51 1.20
CA ALA A 144 20.25 -17.89 1.88
C ALA A 144 20.14 -18.27 3.37
N GLY A 145 20.74 -19.40 3.78
CA GLY A 145 20.82 -19.81 5.18
C GLY A 145 21.88 -19.08 6.00
N ARG A 146 22.67 -18.18 5.38
CA ARG A 146 23.77 -17.50 6.06
C ARG A 146 23.29 -16.30 6.85
N THR A 147 23.88 -16.14 8.03
CA THR A 147 23.92 -14.86 8.75
C THR A 147 25.34 -14.32 8.64
N TYR A 148 25.55 -13.32 7.79
CA TYR A 148 26.84 -12.67 7.58
C TYR A 148 27.17 -11.75 8.74
N ARG A 149 28.44 -11.72 9.13
CA ARG A 149 29.00 -10.68 9.99
C ARG A 149 29.76 -9.70 9.12
N ILE A 150 29.36 -8.43 9.12
CA ILE A 150 29.88 -7.41 8.22
C ILE A 150 30.36 -6.15 8.97
N GLU A 151 31.29 -5.42 8.38
CA GLU A 151 31.65 -4.05 8.78
C GLU A 151 31.30 -3.10 7.63
N CYS A 152 30.68 -1.96 7.96
CA CYS A 152 30.33 -0.91 7.00
C CYS A 152 31.30 0.27 7.15
N HIS A 153 32.05 0.56 6.08
CA HIS A 153 33.05 1.62 6.04
C HIS A 153 32.60 2.71 5.06
N PRO A 154 32.49 3.98 5.46
CA PRO A 154 32.22 5.04 4.49
C PRO A 154 33.42 5.17 3.53
N ALA A 155 33.14 5.21 2.23
CA ALA A 155 34.16 5.17 1.18
C ALA A 155 35.08 6.42 1.17
N ASN A 156 34.60 7.54 1.71
CA ASN A 156 35.27 8.86 1.63
C ASN A 156 35.71 9.44 2.99
N THR A 157 35.76 8.66 4.07
CA THR A 157 36.22 9.14 5.38
C THR A 157 37.46 8.39 5.86
N ALA A 158 38.33 9.07 6.63
CA ALA A 158 39.48 8.45 7.27
C ALA A 158 39.08 7.20 8.09
N ARG A 159 39.94 6.17 8.08
CA ARG A 159 39.74 4.94 8.87
C ARG A 159 39.44 5.31 10.32
N ARG A 160 38.33 4.80 10.85
CA ARG A 160 38.09 4.78 12.30
C ARG A 160 38.84 3.59 12.90
N ASP A 161 39.36 3.78 14.10
CA ASP A 161 40.10 2.74 14.84
C ASP A 161 39.20 1.57 15.26
N SER A 162 37.89 1.80 15.39
CA SER A 162 36.88 0.76 15.58
C SER A 162 35.67 0.99 14.67
N VAL A 163 35.26 -0.06 13.95
CA VAL A 163 34.05 -0.07 13.11
C VAL A 163 33.12 -1.15 13.66
N PRO A 164 31.84 -0.82 13.95
CA PRO A 164 30.91 -1.80 14.50
C PRO A 164 30.66 -2.95 13.51
N GLU A 165 30.59 -4.16 14.03
CA GLU A 165 30.21 -5.36 13.29
C GLU A 165 28.69 -5.57 13.38
N TRP A 166 28.05 -5.90 12.25
CA TRP A 166 26.61 -6.14 12.14
C TRP A 166 26.35 -7.57 11.70
N GLU A 167 25.29 -8.21 12.22
CA GLU A 167 24.81 -9.51 11.73
C GLU A 167 23.64 -9.30 10.75
N VAL A 168 23.77 -9.84 9.54
CA VAL A 168 22.80 -9.70 8.44
C VAL A 168 22.42 -11.08 7.92
N GLY A 169 21.17 -11.48 8.15
CA GLY A 169 20.56 -12.67 7.58
C GLY A 169 19.67 -12.34 6.38
N TRP A 170 19.13 -13.37 5.73
CA TRP A 170 18.28 -13.22 4.54
C TRP A 170 17.09 -12.28 4.75
N SER A 171 16.46 -12.35 5.93
CA SER A 171 15.30 -11.53 6.30
C SER A 171 15.66 -10.22 7.00
N THR A 172 16.94 -9.86 7.09
CA THR A 172 17.36 -8.58 7.68
C THR A 172 17.03 -7.46 6.70
N HIS A 173 16.32 -6.44 7.18
CA HIS A 173 15.98 -5.25 6.40
C HIS A 173 17.22 -4.40 6.19
N ILE A 174 17.70 -4.35 4.95
CA ILE A 174 18.86 -3.57 4.49
C ILE A 174 18.64 -3.15 3.05
N ASP A 175 19.36 -2.11 2.63
CA ASP A 175 19.38 -1.61 1.26
C ASP A 175 19.52 -2.73 0.20
N ARG A 176 18.62 -2.77 -0.79
CA ARG A 176 18.53 -3.88 -1.77
C ARG A 176 19.84 -4.18 -2.52
N PRO A 177 20.65 -3.19 -2.94
CA PRO A 177 21.94 -3.47 -3.57
C PRO A 177 22.90 -4.24 -2.66
N VAL A 178 22.87 -3.94 -1.35
CA VAL A 178 23.67 -4.63 -0.34
C VAL A 178 23.17 -6.05 -0.14
N HIS A 179 21.85 -6.23 0.02
CA HIS A 179 21.24 -7.55 0.18
C HIS A 179 21.62 -8.48 -0.99
N ARG A 180 21.42 -8.00 -2.23
CA ARG A 180 21.78 -8.76 -3.43
C ARG A 180 23.27 -9.11 -3.47
N ALA A 181 24.14 -8.19 -3.07
CA ALA A 181 25.57 -8.46 -3.04
C ALA A 181 25.95 -9.54 -2.01
N LEU A 182 25.26 -9.60 -0.87
CA LEU A 182 25.47 -10.60 0.17
C LEU A 182 24.96 -12.00 -0.22
N PHE A 183 23.85 -12.07 -0.95
CA PHE A 183 23.17 -13.35 -1.20
C PHE A 183 23.13 -13.80 -2.66
N SER A 184 23.82 -13.11 -3.58
CA SER A 184 23.90 -13.54 -5.00
C SER A 184 24.74 -14.80 -5.24
N GLY A 185 25.60 -15.17 -4.29
CA GLY A 185 26.43 -16.37 -4.34
C GLY A 185 27.47 -16.43 -3.22
N PRO A 186 28.40 -17.40 -3.26
CA PRO A 186 29.41 -17.57 -2.22
C PRO A 186 30.37 -16.39 -2.12
N LEU A 187 30.53 -15.85 -0.91
CA LEU A 187 31.50 -14.81 -0.57
C LEU A 187 32.70 -15.37 0.19
N LYS A 188 33.80 -14.60 0.22
CA LYS A 188 35.03 -14.93 0.95
C LYS A 188 35.18 -14.09 2.21
N LYS A 189 35.79 -14.67 3.26
CA LYS A 189 36.19 -13.92 4.45
C LYS A 189 37.18 -12.82 4.06
N ASN A 190 37.01 -11.64 4.64
CA ASN A 190 37.72 -10.39 4.34
C ASN A 190 37.47 -9.78 2.96
N GLN A 191 36.55 -10.34 2.16
CA GLN A 191 36.13 -9.71 0.90
C GLN A 191 35.49 -8.35 1.20
N VAL A 192 35.77 -7.36 0.35
CA VAL A 192 35.14 -6.04 0.38
C VAL A 192 34.18 -5.93 -0.80
N LEU A 193 32.96 -5.51 -0.52
CA LEU A 193 31.88 -5.29 -1.48
C LEU A 193 31.57 -3.80 -1.58
N GLY A 194 31.10 -3.35 -2.74
CA GLY A 194 30.76 -1.96 -3.01
C GLY A 194 31.81 -1.22 -3.86
N PRO A 195 31.80 0.13 -3.86
CA PRO A 195 30.96 0.99 -3.03
C PRO A 195 29.47 0.88 -3.37
N PHE A 196 28.63 0.83 -2.33
CA PHE A 196 27.18 0.95 -2.45
C PHE A 196 26.76 2.36 -2.06
N ARG A 197 25.96 3.00 -2.89
CA ARG A 197 25.42 4.31 -2.58
C ARG A 197 24.20 4.16 -1.67
N LEU A 198 24.35 4.52 -0.40
CA LEU A 198 23.26 4.61 0.56
C LEU A 198 22.82 6.08 0.62
N GLY A 199 21.57 6.37 0.26
CA GLY A 199 21.07 7.75 0.23
C GLY A 199 21.68 8.63 -0.89
N ASP A 200 21.96 9.91 -0.59
CA ASP A 200 22.43 10.92 -1.57
C ASP A 200 23.94 11.16 -1.55
N THR A 201 24.64 10.76 -0.49
CA THR A 201 26.00 11.27 -0.22
C THR A 201 26.96 10.24 0.34
N THR A 202 26.47 9.06 0.73
CA THR A 202 27.29 8.09 1.46
C THR A 202 27.49 6.85 0.61
N ASP A 203 28.66 6.77 -0.02
CA ASP A 203 29.13 5.53 -0.60
C ASP A 203 29.74 4.68 0.54
N VAL A 204 29.31 3.41 0.66
CA VAL A 204 29.73 2.49 1.72
C VAL A 204 30.40 1.26 1.12
N LEU A 205 31.54 0.88 1.70
CA LEU A 205 32.23 -0.38 1.46
C LEU A 205 31.87 -1.35 2.58
N ILE A 206 31.54 -2.59 2.21
CA ILE A 206 31.11 -3.62 3.15
C ILE A 206 32.16 -4.71 3.19
N LYS A 207 32.79 -4.90 4.35
CA LYS A 207 33.78 -5.95 4.57
C LYS A 207 33.15 -7.16 5.24
N ILE A 208 33.31 -8.33 4.63
CA ILE A 208 32.81 -9.61 5.16
C ILE A 208 33.77 -10.13 6.23
N LYS A 209 33.33 -10.18 7.50
CA LYS A 209 34.14 -10.70 8.62
C LYS A 209 33.96 -12.20 8.82
N GLY A 210 32.84 -12.75 8.39
CA GLY A 210 32.52 -14.17 8.43
C GLY A 210 31.03 -14.40 8.28
N TRP A 211 30.56 -15.62 8.51
CA TRP A 211 29.14 -15.96 8.57
C TRP A 211 28.91 -17.18 9.45
N LYS A 212 27.66 -17.37 9.88
CA LYS A 212 27.16 -18.61 10.46
C LYS A 212 26.15 -19.20 9.48
N ASP A 213 26.21 -20.51 9.25
CA ASP A 213 25.20 -21.21 8.46
C ASP A 213 24.07 -21.69 9.37
N ARG A 214 22.83 -21.36 9.02
CA ARG A 214 21.62 -21.97 9.59
C ARG A 214 21.07 -22.96 8.58
N VAL A 215 21.03 -24.23 8.97
CA VAL A 215 20.42 -25.29 8.16
C VAL A 215 18.95 -25.37 8.50
N ALA A 216 18.08 -25.26 7.50
CA ALA A 216 16.66 -25.57 7.65
C ALA A 216 16.50 -27.08 7.89
N VAL A 217 16.04 -27.47 9.08
CA VAL A 217 15.96 -28.89 9.50
C VAL A 217 14.60 -29.52 9.19
N THR A 218 13.52 -28.74 9.32
CA THR A 218 12.16 -29.25 9.08
C THR A 218 11.75 -29.07 7.62
N GLN A 219 10.86 -29.94 7.11
CA GLN A 219 10.32 -29.80 5.76
C GLN A 219 9.66 -28.44 5.55
N THR A 220 8.93 -27.94 6.55
CA THR A 220 8.33 -26.60 6.53
C THR A 220 9.40 -25.51 6.37
N ALA A 221 10.47 -25.55 7.16
CA ALA A 221 11.54 -24.55 7.09
C ALA A 221 12.25 -24.56 5.73
N VAL A 222 12.48 -25.75 5.16
CA VAL A 222 13.07 -25.92 3.82
C VAL A 222 12.17 -25.30 2.76
N THR A 223 10.87 -25.62 2.80
CA THR A 223 9.88 -25.08 1.85
C THR A 223 9.75 -23.56 1.99
N THR A 224 9.67 -23.02 3.20
CA THR A 224 9.61 -21.57 3.45
C THR A 224 10.83 -20.87 2.89
N GLN A 225 12.04 -21.33 3.23
CA GLN A 225 13.27 -20.71 2.74
C GLN A 225 13.38 -20.75 1.21
N TYR A 226 12.98 -21.87 0.59
CA TYR A 226 12.95 -21.99 -0.86
C TYR A 226 11.98 -20.99 -1.49
N ASN A 227 10.77 -20.88 -0.94
CA ASN A 227 9.75 -19.94 -1.40
C ASN A 227 10.19 -18.48 -1.22
N ASP A 228 10.87 -18.13 -0.12
CA ASP A 228 11.40 -16.79 0.11
C ASP A 228 12.46 -16.43 -0.94
N VAL A 229 13.36 -17.36 -1.27
CA VAL A 229 14.38 -17.19 -2.32
C VAL A 229 13.73 -17.00 -3.69
N VAL A 230 12.78 -17.87 -4.04
CA VAL A 230 12.05 -17.80 -5.31
C VAL A 230 11.25 -16.50 -5.40
N GLY A 231 10.59 -16.09 -4.32
CA GLY A 231 9.82 -14.85 -4.24
C GLY A 231 10.68 -13.62 -4.46
N GLU A 232 11.82 -13.52 -3.77
CA GLU A 232 12.72 -12.38 -3.91
C GLU A 232 13.36 -12.31 -5.31
N LEU A 233 13.80 -13.45 -5.86
CA LEU A 233 14.32 -13.50 -7.23
C LEU A 233 13.26 -13.13 -8.26
N THR A 234 12.01 -13.55 -8.04
CA THR A 234 10.88 -13.19 -8.88
C THR A 234 10.65 -11.69 -8.85
N ARG A 235 10.55 -11.10 -7.65
CA ARG A 235 10.35 -9.67 -7.44
C ARG A 235 11.43 -8.84 -8.13
N VAL A 236 12.70 -9.16 -7.88
CA VAL A 236 13.84 -8.44 -8.48
C VAL A 236 13.80 -8.44 -10.00
N LYS A 237 13.48 -9.59 -10.61
CA LYS A 237 13.38 -9.69 -12.07
C LYS A 237 12.12 -9.00 -12.60
N ALA A 238 11.00 -9.12 -11.91
CA ALA A 238 9.75 -8.46 -12.24
C ALA A 238 9.92 -6.94 -12.26
N ASP A 239 10.53 -6.36 -11.22
CA ASP A 239 10.91 -4.94 -11.13
C ASP A 239 11.73 -4.53 -12.37
N SER A 240 12.78 -5.29 -12.69
CA SER A 240 13.64 -5.00 -13.85
C SER A 240 12.89 -5.07 -15.19
N ILE A 241 12.00 -6.04 -15.36
CA ILE A 241 11.16 -6.18 -16.56
C ILE A 241 10.17 -5.01 -16.65
N TYR A 242 9.49 -4.70 -15.54
CA TYR A 242 8.49 -3.66 -15.48
C TYR A 242 9.09 -2.27 -15.66
N GLU A 243 10.27 -2.00 -15.11
CA GLU A 243 11.01 -0.78 -15.39
C GLU A 243 11.28 -0.61 -16.89
N ARG A 244 11.72 -1.68 -17.59
CA ARG A 244 11.90 -1.62 -19.05
C ARG A 244 10.59 -1.34 -19.77
N TYR A 245 9.48 -1.89 -19.29
CA TYR A 245 8.15 -1.59 -19.81
C TYR A 245 7.80 -0.11 -19.61
N ALA A 246 7.94 0.42 -18.39
CA ALA A 246 7.71 1.82 -18.08
C ALA A 246 8.60 2.76 -18.91
N ARG A 247 9.88 2.41 -19.13
CA ARG A 247 10.78 3.14 -20.04
C ARG A 247 10.24 3.20 -21.45
N LYS A 248 9.64 2.13 -21.97
CA LYS A 248 9.03 2.12 -23.31
C LYS A 248 7.82 3.03 -23.37
N VAL A 249 6.95 2.99 -22.35
CA VAL A 249 5.78 3.87 -22.22
C VAL A 249 6.20 5.34 -22.19
N MET A 250 7.30 5.65 -21.49
CA MET A 250 7.82 7.00 -21.32
C MET A 250 8.81 7.45 -22.40
N GLY A 251 9.33 6.53 -23.23
CA GLY A 251 10.57 6.69 -24.01
C GLY A 251 10.55 7.73 -25.14
N LYS A 252 9.44 8.44 -25.33
CA LYS A 252 9.30 9.55 -26.29
C LYS A 252 8.79 10.83 -25.65
N LYS A 253 8.57 10.80 -24.34
CA LYS A 253 7.93 11.89 -23.62
C LYS A 253 8.96 12.87 -23.16
N THR A 254 8.65 14.15 -23.25
CA THR A 254 9.48 15.23 -22.72
C THR A 254 8.72 16.00 -21.65
N LEU A 255 9.34 16.17 -20.48
CA LEU A 255 8.78 16.89 -19.35
C LEU A 255 9.67 18.08 -19.03
N ASN A 256 9.13 19.29 -19.18
CA ASN A 256 9.85 20.52 -18.85
C ASN A 256 9.10 21.29 -17.78
N PHE A 257 9.78 21.66 -16.70
CA PHE A 257 9.23 22.50 -15.65
C PHE A 257 9.46 23.97 -15.96
N ASP A 258 8.47 24.80 -15.62
CA ASP A 258 8.65 26.24 -15.51
C ASP A 258 9.34 26.55 -14.17
N THR A 259 10.58 27.00 -14.21
CA THR A 259 11.41 27.18 -13.01
C THR A 259 10.80 28.17 -12.02
N GLU A 260 10.25 29.27 -12.52
CA GLU A 260 9.71 30.34 -11.68
C GLU A 260 8.43 29.87 -10.96
N THR A 261 7.46 29.36 -11.71
CA THR A 261 6.20 28.86 -11.18
C THR A 261 6.45 27.66 -10.26
N PHE A 262 7.41 26.79 -10.59
CA PHE A 262 7.81 25.68 -9.72
C PHE A 262 8.37 26.14 -8.38
N ASN A 263 9.23 27.16 -8.36
CA ASN A 263 9.77 27.70 -7.13
C ASN A 263 8.67 28.35 -6.26
N ARG A 264 7.70 29.03 -6.89
CA ARG A 264 6.54 29.60 -6.18
C ARG A 264 5.66 28.51 -5.59
N LEU A 265 5.31 27.48 -6.38
CA LEU A 265 4.54 26.33 -5.90
C LEU A 265 5.26 25.60 -4.76
N THR A 266 6.58 25.43 -4.86
CA THR A 266 7.38 24.79 -3.81
C THR A 266 7.18 25.50 -2.47
N LYS A 267 7.24 26.84 -2.44
CA LYS A 267 7.02 27.62 -1.21
C LYS A 267 5.63 27.41 -0.61
N VAL A 268 4.61 27.34 -1.46
CA VAL A 268 3.22 27.06 -1.06
C VAL A 268 3.08 25.65 -0.46
N LEU A 269 3.78 24.66 -1.01
CA LEU A 269 3.66 23.26 -0.59
C LEU A 269 4.52 22.89 0.62
N VAL A 270 5.61 23.61 0.91
CA VAL A 270 6.50 23.31 2.05
C VAL A 270 5.71 23.13 3.35
N PRO A 271 4.87 24.08 3.81
CA PRO A 271 4.10 23.92 5.06
C PRO A 271 3.18 22.71 5.08
N LEU A 272 2.67 22.29 3.91
CA LEU A 272 1.74 21.16 3.78
C LEU A 272 2.45 19.80 3.91
N TYR A 273 3.73 19.73 3.54
CA TYR A 273 4.46 18.48 3.37
C TYR A 273 5.68 18.31 4.29
N THR A 274 6.21 19.37 4.91
CA THR A 274 7.38 19.29 5.80
C THR A 274 7.02 19.42 7.29
N ASN A 275 5.86 19.99 7.62
CA ASN A 275 5.39 20.08 9.00
C ASN A 275 4.47 18.88 9.32
N ARG A 276 5.04 17.69 9.58
CA ARG A 276 4.54 16.61 10.48
C ARG A 276 5.17 15.23 10.16
N PRO A 277 5.74 14.53 11.16
CA PRO A 277 5.81 13.06 11.16
C PRO A 277 4.45 12.52 11.62
N LYS A 278 3.89 11.48 10.96
CA LYS A 278 2.65 10.70 11.29
C LYS A 278 1.56 10.63 10.21
N LYS A 279 1.82 10.89 8.92
CA LYS A 279 0.73 10.91 7.92
C LYS A 279 -0.04 9.58 7.78
N ALA A 280 0.61 8.41 7.83
CA ALA A 280 -0.09 7.12 7.75
C ALA A 280 -0.91 6.80 9.02
N GLU A 281 -0.39 7.15 10.20
CA GLU A 281 -1.06 6.99 11.49
C GLU A 281 -2.20 8.00 11.64
N ASP A 282 -2.01 9.25 11.23
CA ASP A 282 -3.03 10.29 11.26
C ASP A 282 -4.11 10.06 10.20
N GLU A 283 -3.79 9.62 8.97
CA GLU A 283 -4.78 9.20 7.96
C GLU A 283 -5.58 7.97 8.44
N PHE A 284 -4.96 7.06 9.17
CA PHE A 284 -5.64 5.97 9.86
C PHE A 284 -6.54 6.47 11.00
N LEU A 285 -6.05 7.34 11.90
CA LEU A 285 -6.85 7.94 12.97
C LEU A 285 -8.02 8.78 12.41
N GLN A 286 -7.83 9.42 11.25
CA GLN A 286 -8.85 10.17 10.51
C GLN A 286 -9.92 9.24 9.91
N SER A 287 -9.50 8.23 9.16
CA SER A 287 -10.42 7.26 8.52
C SER A 287 -11.13 6.37 9.53
N THR A 288 -10.52 6.11 10.69
CA THR A 288 -11.09 5.28 11.77
C THR A 288 -12.02 6.07 12.70
N TYR A 289 -11.69 7.33 13.04
CA TYR A 289 -12.42 8.10 14.07
C TYR A 289 -13.17 9.35 13.57
N GLY A 290 -13.28 9.57 12.25
CA GLY A 290 -14.12 10.64 11.68
C GLY A 290 -13.72 12.06 12.11
N ARG A 291 -12.51 12.25 12.64
CA ARG A 291 -12.01 13.59 12.99
C ARG A 291 -11.68 14.33 11.70
N LYS A 292 -12.29 15.50 11.52
CA LYS A 292 -11.90 16.47 10.49
C LYS A 292 -10.42 16.77 10.69
N VAL A 293 -9.57 16.21 9.82
CA VAL A 293 -8.34 16.90 9.51
C VAL A 293 -8.71 17.94 8.49
N GLU A 294 -8.44 19.18 8.87
CA GLU A 294 -8.16 20.21 7.88
C GLU A 294 -7.06 19.62 7.00
N THR A 295 -7.44 19.00 5.87
CA THR A 295 -6.54 18.90 4.74
C THR A 295 -6.05 20.33 4.60
N PRO A 296 -4.74 20.59 4.77
CA PRO A 296 -4.30 21.97 4.78
C PRO A 296 -4.60 22.46 3.36
N THR A 297 -5.68 23.22 3.26
CA THR A 297 -6.18 23.68 1.99
C THR A 297 -5.10 24.58 1.45
N LEU A 298 -4.90 24.52 0.14
CA LEU A 298 -4.14 25.54 -0.59
C LEU A 298 -4.84 26.91 -0.55
N ALA A 299 -5.61 27.19 0.51
CA ALA A 299 -6.32 28.41 0.74
C ALA A 299 -5.32 29.47 1.22
N GLY A 300 -5.02 30.39 0.31
CA GLY A 300 -4.15 31.52 0.57
C GLY A 300 -3.95 32.34 -0.70
N ASN A 301 -3.66 33.62 -0.53
CA ASN A 301 -3.44 34.56 -1.63
C ASN A 301 -2.33 34.07 -2.58
N GLU A 302 -1.32 33.34 -2.07
CA GLU A 302 -0.20 32.86 -2.88
C GLU A 302 -0.58 31.75 -3.87
N TYR A 303 -1.41 30.78 -3.46
CA TYR A 303 -1.88 29.73 -4.37
C TYR A 303 -2.82 30.31 -5.43
N ALA A 304 -3.76 31.17 -5.01
CA ALA A 304 -4.68 31.84 -5.92
C ALA A 304 -3.95 32.64 -7.01
N ALA A 305 -2.79 33.21 -6.67
CA ALA A 305 -1.93 33.96 -7.58
C ALA A 305 -1.10 33.10 -8.55
N ILE A 306 -1.04 31.77 -8.37
CA ILE A 306 -0.28 30.85 -9.25
C ILE A 306 -1.12 29.77 -9.92
N GLN A 307 -2.36 29.52 -9.48
CA GLN A 307 -3.16 28.38 -9.95
C GLN A 307 -3.30 28.31 -11.49
N GLY A 308 -3.43 29.46 -12.17
CA GLY A 308 -3.54 29.53 -13.63
C GLY A 308 -2.20 29.59 -14.39
N LEU A 309 -1.07 29.65 -13.68
CA LEU A 309 0.24 29.78 -14.31
C LEU A 309 0.74 28.42 -14.80
N PRO A 310 1.44 28.37 -15.96
CA PRO A 310 2.08 27.14 -16.43
C PRO A 310 3.14 26.64 -15.44
N ILE A 311 3.02 25.40 -14.98
CA ILE A 311 3.97 24.76 -14.06
C ILE A 311 4.90 23.78 -14.79
N LEU A 312 4.37 23.10 -15.80
CA LEU A 312 5.12 22.14 -16.60
C LEU A 312 4.55 22.01 -18.01
N SER A 313 5.29 21.36 -18.88
CA SER A 313 4.79 20.92 -20.18
C SER A 313 5.19 19.48 -20.43
N ILE A 314 4.26 18.71 -21.00
CA ILE A 314 4.48 17.33 -21.43
C ILE A 314 4.28 17.29 -22.94
N ASP A 315 5.30 16.90 -23.69
CA ASP A 315 5.26 16.84 -25.15
C ASP A 315 4.80 18.16 -25.78
N GLY A 316 5.25 19.28 -25.20
CA GLY A 316 4.88 20.65 -25.60
C GLY A 316 3.51 21.12 -25.11
N LYS A 317 2.64 20.24 -24.59
CA LYS A 317 1.35 20.61 -23.99
C LYS A 317 1.57 21.21 -22.61
N LYS A 318 1.24 22.50 -22.45
CA LYS A 318 1.34 23.21 -21.17
C LYS A 318 0.29 22.71 -20.17
N TRP A 319 0.71 22.65 -18.92
CA TRP A 319 -0.11 22.33 -17.75
C TRP A 319 0.00 23.48 -16.77
N THR A 320 -1.12 23.90 -16.22
CA THR A 320 -1.17 24.90 -15.15
C THR A 320 -0.95 24.25 -13.78
N VAL A 321 -0.69 25.06 -12.76
CA VAL A 321 -0.67 24.60 -11.36
C VAL A 321 -1.99 23.90 -11.00
N GLN A 322 -3.12 24.43 -11.45
CA GLN A 322 -4.44 23.85 -11.20
C GLN A 322 -4.61 22.47 -11.86
N ASP A 323 -4.09 22.28 -13.08
CA ASP A 323 -4.13 20.97 -13.75
C ASP A 323 -3.31 19.93 -12.98
N LEU A 324 -2.13 20.32 -12.49
CA LEU A 324 -1.30 19.46 -11.65
C LEU A 324 -2.02 19.10 -10.34
N MET A 325 -2.61 20.09 -9.65
CA MET A 325 -3.27 19.83 -8.37
C MET A 325 -4.51 18.93 -8.51
N ARG A 326 -5.24 19.03 -9.62
CA ARG A 326 -6.35 18.11 -9.91
C ARG A 326 -5.89 16.66 -10.06
N GLU A 327 -4.71 16.42 -10.63
CA GLU A 327 -4.14 15.07 -10.65
C GLU A 327 -3.69 14.62 -9.26
N VAL A 328 -3.18 15.54 -8.43
CA VAL A 328 -2.78 15.24 -7.05
C VAL A 328 -3.98 14.83 -6.18
N ASP A 329 -5.16 15.42 -6.39
CA ASP A 329 -6.39 15.04 -5.67
C ASP A 329 -6.77 13.57 -5.89
N ARG A 330 -6.55 13.06 -7.10
CA ARG A 330 -6.80 11.66 -7.49
C ARG A 330 -5.60 10.73 -7.22
N HIS A 331 -4.40 11.27 -7.19
CA HIS A 331 -3.18 10.52 -6.99
C HIS A 331 -2.22 11.34 -6.14
N PRO A 332 -2.30 11.22 -4.80
CA PRO A 332 -1.43 11.93 -3.88
C PRO A 332 0.05 11.77 -4.24
N LEU A 333 0.83 12.81 -3.96
CA LEU A 333 2.26 12.82 -4.23
C LEU A 333 2.99 11.82 -3.32
N VAL A 334 3.77 10.93 -3.92
CA VAL A 334 4.64 9.98 -3.23
C VAL A 334 6.07 10.52 -3.26
N PHE A 335 6.65 10.75 -2.08
CA PHE A 335 8.01 11.24 -1.96
C PHE A 335 8.94 10.06 -1.69
N ARG A 336 9.97 9.91 -2.53
CA ARG A 336 10.92 8.78 -2.46
C ARG A 336 11.72 8.73 -1.16
N ARG A 337 11.82 9.85 -0.45
CA ARG A 337 12.56 10.00 0.81
C ARG A 337 11.83 10.96 1.73
N ALA A 338 12.15 10.88 3.03
CA ALA A 338 11.60 11.78 4.04
C ALA A 338 11.67 13.25 3.59
N ASN A 339 10.55 13.97 3.75
CA ASN A 339 10.33 15.35 3.33
C ASN A 339 11.13 16.34 4.18
N ARG A 340 12.46 16.28 4.08
CA ARG A 340 13.34 17.26 4.69
C ARG A 340 13.29 18.58 3.92
N THR A 341 13.20 19.67 4.67
CA THR A 341 13.07 21.04 4.15
C THR A 341 14.21 21.43 3.20
N ASP A 342 15.43 20.97 3.45
CA ASP A 342 16.63 21.30 2.66
C ASP A 342 16.66 20.66 1.26
N LYS A 343 15.91 19.57 1.04
CA LYS A 343 15.83 18.87 -0.25
C LYS A 343 14.42 18.82 -0.84
N PHE A 344 13.48 19.53 -0.23
CA PHE A 344 12.06 19.46 -0.58
C PHE A 344 11.79 19.76 -2.05
N ALA A 345 12.40 20.81 -2.61
CA ALA A 345 12.22 21.16 -4.03
C ALA A 345 12.62 20.02 -4.99
N SER A 346 13.74 19.35 -4.71
CA SER A 346 14.21 18.23 -5.53
C SER A 346 13.30 17.00 -5.37
N GLN A 347 12.87 16.70 -4.15
CA GLN A 347 11.95 15.58 -3.89
C GLN A 347 10.56 15.83 -4.47
N LEU A 348 10.03 17.05 -4.37
CA LEU A 348 8.78 17.47 -5.00
C LEU A 348 8.85 17.30 -6.53
N ARG A 349 9.96 17.69 -7.14
CA ARG A 349 10.16 17.49 -8.59
C ARG A 349 10.10 16.01 -8.95
N LEU A 350 10.74 15.14 -8.18
CA LEU A 350 10.71 13.69 -8.40
C LEU A 350 9.30 13.12 -8.19
N ALA A 351 8.59 13.55 -7.15
CA ALA A 351 7.20 13.13 -6.90
C ALA A 351 6.26 13.51 -8.05
N ILE A 352 6.42 14.72 -8.63
CA ILE A 352 5.63 15.14 -9.81
C ILE A 352 6.01 14.31 -11.04
N VAL A 353 7.29 13.98 -11.24
CA VAL A 353 7.73 13.09 -12.32
C VAL A 353 7.10 11.70 -12.17
N ASP A 354 7.07 11.17 -10.95
CA ASP A 354 6.49 9.86 -10.63
C ASP A 354 4.98 9.85 -10.84
N LEU A 355 4.27 10.88 -10.38
CA LEU A 355 2.84 11.10 -10.66
C LEU A 355 2.55 11.06 -12.17
N ILE A 356 3.34 11.78 -12.98
CA ILE A 356 3.16 11.84 -14.43
C ILE A 356 3.44 10.48 -15.07
N ARG A 357 4.49 9.77 -14.65
CA ARG A 357 4.74 8.41 -15.11
C ARG A 357 3.55 7.50 -14.81
N ASP A 358 3.05 7.54 -13.59
CA ASP A 358 1.97 6.68 -13.13
C ASP A 358 0.67 7.01 -13.85
N LYS A 359 0.42 8.29 -14.21
CA LYS A 359 -0.67 8.68 -15.11
C LYS A 359 -0.58 7.98 -16.47
N TYR A 360 0.60 7.90 -17.08
CA TYR A 360 0.77 7.21 -18.37
C TYR A 360 0.68 5.69 -18.24
N LEU A 361 1.21 5.10 -17.17
CA LEU A 361 1.05 3.67 -16.90
C LEU A 361 -0.42 3.31 -16.66
N THR A 362 -1.16 4.18 -15.97
CA THR A 362 -2.60 4.02 -15.76
C THR A 362 -3.36 4.08 -17.08
N ALA A 363 -2.97 4.96 -18.01
CA ALA A 363 -3.55 4.97 -19.36
C ALA A 363 -3.32 3.64 -20.11
N GLU A 364 -2.16 2.99 -19.94
CA GLU A 364 -1.94 1.64 -20.47
C GLU A 364 -2.80 0.58 -19.79
N ALA A 365 -3.05 0.71 -18.47
CA ALA A 365 -3.96 -0.17 -17.75
C ALA A 365 -5.42 -0.06 -18.25
N TYR A 366 -5.89 1.16 -18.55
CA TYR A 366 -7.19 1.37 -19.19
C TYR A 366 -7.27 0.73 -20.59
N LYS A 367 -6.21 0.83 -21.40
CA LYS A 367 -6.18 0.15 -22.72
C LYS A 367 -6.31 -1.38 -22.59
N LYS A 368 -5.83 -1.95 -21.49
CA LYS A 368 -5.97 -3.37 -21.15
C LYS A 368 -7.30 -3.72 -20.47
N ARG A 369 -8.22 -2.76 -20.34
CA ARG A 369 -9.54 -2.91 -19.70
C ARG A 369 -9.47 -3.33 -18.23
N TYR A 370 -8.40 -2.98 -17.53
CA TYR A 370 -8.26 -3.31 -16.11
C TYR A 370 -9.23 -2.55 -15.20
N ASP A 371 -9.84 -1.48 -15.69
CA ASP A 371 -10.94 -0.77 -15.04
C ASP A 371 -12.23 -1.62 -14.91
N HIS A 372 -12.36 -2.67 -15.72
CA HIS A 372 -13.45 -3.66 -15.61
C HIS A 372 -12.97 -5.00 -15.05
N HIS A 373 -11.70 -5.13 -14.69
CA HIS A 373 -11.19 -6.38 -14.10
C HIS A 373 -11.81 -6.61 -12.72
N LYS A 374 -12.30 -7.84 -12.44
CA LYS A 374 -13.03 -8.17 -11.19
C LYS A 374 -12.30 -7.64 -9.95
N ALA A 375 -10.99 -7.89 -9.86
CA ALA A 375 -10.18 -7.43 -8.72
C ALA A 375 -10.15 -5.89 -8.53
N ALA A 376 -10.14 -5.10 -9.61
CA ALA A 376 -10.11 -3.64 -9.51
C ALA A 376 -11.49 -3.07 -9.13
N VAL A 377 -12.56 -3.61 -9.72
CA VAL A 377 -13.95 -3.25 -9.41
C VAL A 377 -14.28 -3.62 -7.96
N HIS A 378 -13.92 -4.83 -7.54
CA HIS A 378 -14.12 -5.30 -6.18
C HIS A 378 -13.36 -4.45 -5.17
N TYR A 379 -12.10 -4.11 -5.46
CA TYR A 379 -11.30 -3.25 -4.59
C TYR A 379 -11.93 -1.86 -4.41
N GLU A 380 -12.34 -1.22 -5.51
CA GLU A 380 -13.07 0.05 -5.47
C GLU A 380 -14.36 -0.05 -4.64
N GLN A 381 -15.14 -1.12 -4.84
CA GLN A 381 -16.41 -1.33 -4.14
C GLN A 381 -16.22 -1.51 -2.63
N SER A 382 -15.20 -2.28 -2.22
CA SER A 382 -14.87 -2.46 -0.81
C SER A 382 -14.53 -1.14 -0.10
N TRP A 383 -13.78 -0.25 -0.75
CA TRP A 383 -13.51 1.09 -0.21
C TRP A 383 -14.74 1.99 -0.19
N ARG A 384 -15.58 1.93 -1.23
CA ARG A 384 -16.83 2.68 -1.29
C ARG A 384 -17.76 2.30 -0.14
N ASP A 385 -17.98 1.01 0.08
CA ASP A 385 -18.91 0.52 1.08
C ASP A 385 -18.44 0.86 2.49
N ALA A 386 -17.16 0.60 2.79
CA ALA A 386 -16.58 0.96 4.07
C ALA A 386 -16.70 2.47 4.35
N SER A 387 -16.43 3.31 3.35
CA SER A 387 -16.49 4.77 3.51
C SER A 387 -17.91 5.27 3.76
N ILE A 388 -18.89 4.76 3.01
CA ILE A 388 -20.31 5.13 3.19
C ILE A 388 -20.80 4.63 4.55
N ALA A 389 -20.52 3.38 4.91
CA ALA A 389 -20.95 2.81 6.18
C ALA A 389 -20.37 3.58 7.38
N MET A 390 -19.09 3.98 7.32
CA MET A 390 -18.46 4.81 8.36
C MET A 390 -19.08 6.20 8.42
N PHE A 391 -19.33 6.83 7.28
CA PHE A 391 -19.96 8.15 7.23
C PHE A 391 -21.37 8.14 7.84
N GLU A 392 -22.18 7.12 7.52
CA GLU A 392 -23.52 7.01 8.09
C GLU A 392 -23.54 6.60 9.55
N ARG A 393 -22.63 5.70 9.97
CA ARG A 393 -22.40 5.42 11.39
C ARG A 393 -22.17 6.73 12.13
N ASP A 394 -21.24 7.56 11.66
CA ASP A 394 -20.92 8.83 12.31
C ASP A 394 -22.12 9.81 12.32
N ASN A 395 -22.98 9.79 11.30
CA ASN A 395 -24.23 10.57 11.29
C ASN A 395 -25.22 10.07 12.36
N ILE A 396 -25.38 8.75 12.50
CA ILE A 396 -26.22 8.13 13.54
C ILE A 396 -25.71 8.53 14.93
N LEU A 397 -24.40 8.47 15.17
CA LEU A 397 -23.80 8.84 16.45
C LEU A 397 -24.01 10.32 16.80
N LYS A 398 -23.81 11.21 15.83
CA LYS A 398 -24.07 12.65 15.99
C LYS A 398 -25.54 12.93 16.30
N GLY A 399 -26.46 12.28 15.58
CA GLY A 399 -27.91 12.43 15.81
C GLY A 399 -28.34 11.98 17.20
N ALA A 400 -27.71 10.94 17.75
CA ALA A 400 -27.98 10.45 19.10
C ALA A 400 -27.25 11.22 20.22
N SER A 401 -26.45 12.25 19.89
CA SER A 401 -25.56 12.94 20.85
C SER A 401 -24.67 11.96 21.64
N ALA A 402 -24.32 10.83 21.03
CA ALA A 402 -23.55 9.78 21.68
C ALA A 402 -22.06 10.15 21.68
N ASP A 403 -21.42 10.06 22.84
CA ASP A 403 -19.97 10.26 22.95
C ASP A 403 -19.24 9.06 22.34
N SER A 404 -18.51 9.29 21.25
CA SER A 404 -17.70 8.28 20.58
C SER A 404 -16.49 7.83 21.38
N ALA A 405 -16.21 8.45 22.54
CA ALA A 405 -15.12 8.05 23.44
C ALA A 405 -15.30 6.65 24.05
N ASN A 406 -16.52 6.07 24.06
CA ASN A 406 -16.75 4.69 24.50
C ASN A 406 -17.47 3.84 23.43
N PRO A 407 -16.72 3.29 22.46
CA PRO A 407 -17.28 2.53 21.34
C PRO A 407 -18.17 1.36 21.78
N GLY A 408 -17.82 0.64 22.84
CA GLY A 408 -18.59 -0.52 23.31
C GLY A 408 -20.01 -0.16 23.77
N ARG A 409 -20.15 0.90 24.58
CA ARG A 409 -21.47 1.37 25.05
C ARG A 409 -22.34 1.91 23.93
N VAL A 410 -21.72 2.59 22.97
CA VAL A 410 -22.41 3.12 21.78
C VAL A 410 -22.90 1.99 20.88
N ILE A 411 -22.08 0.95 20.68
CA ILE A 411 -22.48 -0.21 19.89
C ILE A 411 -23.65 -0.93 20.55
N GLU A 412 -23.55 -1.22 21.85
CA GLU A 412 -24.61 -1.95 22.57
C GLU A 412 -25.91 -1.14 22.69
N GLY A 413 -25.82 0.14 23.02
CA GLY A 413 -26.98 0.99 23.28
C GLY A 413 -27.69 1.51 22.02
N LEU A 414 -27.00 1.58 20.88
CA LEU A 414 -27.51 2.23 19.67
C LEU A 414 -27.32 1.38 18.41
N LEU A 415 -26.07 1.06 18.05
CA LEU A 415 -25.78 0.49 16.73
C LEU A 415 -26.30 -0.95 16.59
N ASN A 416 -26.28 -1.76 17.65
CA ASN A 416 -26.79 -3.14 17.61
C ASN A 416 -28.28 -3.21 17.22
N SER A 417 -29.12 -2.34 17.79
CA SER A 417 -30.54 -2.28 17.44
C SER A 417 -30.75 -1.90 15.98
N TYR A 418 -29.95 -0.96 15.48
CA TYR A 418 -29.98 -0.54 14.08
C TYR A 418 -29.52 -1.66 13.14
N VAL A 419 -28.37 -2.28 13.41
CA VAL A 419 -27.79 -3.38 12.62
C VAL A 419 -28.71 -4.60 12.62
N THR A 420 -29.24 -5.03 13.77
CA THR A 420 -30.17 -6.16 13.82
C THR A 420 -31.51 -5.86 13.13
N GLY A 421 -31.93 -4.60 13.07
CA GLY A 421 -33.02 -4.14 12.22
C GLY A 421 -32.72 -4.37 10.74
N LEU A 422 -31.55 -3.95 10.28
CA LEU A 422 -31.11 -4.14 8.89
C LEU A 422 -30.94 -5.61 8.51
N LEU A 423 -30.31 -6.42 9.37
CA LEU A 423 -30.14 -7.86 9.16
C LEU A 423 -31.50 -8.56 8.96
N ARG A 424 -32.52 -8.19 9.75
CA ARG A 424 -33.87 -8.73 9.59
C ARG A 424 -34.56 -8.23 8.33
N LYS A 425 -34.46 -6.93 8.04
CA LYS A 425 -35.05 -6.31 6.84
C LYS A 425 -34.53 -6.96 5.56
N HIS A 426 -33.24 -7.25 5.51
CA HIS A 426 -32.53 -7.75 4.32
C HIS A 426 -32.23 -9.25 4.38
N SER A 427 -32.87 -10.00 5.29
CA SER A 427 -32.56 -11.41 5.50
C SER A 427 -32.72 -12.26 4.23
N ASP A 428 -33.59 -11.89 3.30
CA ASP A 428 -33.77 -12.63 2.04
C ASP A 428 -32.68 -12.36 1.00
N GLU A 429 -31.90 -11.29 1.18
CA GLU A 429 -30.82 -10.87 0.28
C GLU A 429 -29.44 -11.31 0.77
N ILE A 430 -29.38 -11.93 1.96
CA ILE A 430 -28.13 -12.36 2.58
C ILE A 430 -27.95 -13.87 2.39
N ALA A 431 -26.81 -14.28 1.85
CA ALA A 431 -26.43 -15.69 1.76
C ALA A 431 -25.01 -15.90 2.30
N VAL A 432 -24.80 -16.94 3.11
CA VAL A 432 -23.49 -17.25 3.71
C VAL A 432 -23.04 -18.65 3.30
N ASN A 433 -21.81 -18.75 2.80
CA ASN A 433 -21.12 -20.00 2.52
C ASN A 433 -20.58 -20.59 3.83
N VAL A 434 -21.40 -21.40 4.50
CA VAL A 434 -21.05 -22.01 5.79
C VAL A 434 -19.82 -22.91 5.66
N ASP A 435 -19.67 -23.64 4.56
CA ASP A 435 -18.58 -24.59 4.37
C ASP A 435 -17.23 -23.86 4.21
N ALA A 436 -17.22 -22.72 3.49
CA ALA A 436 -16.04 -21.85 3.44
C ALA A 436 -15.78 -21.17 4.78
N TYR A 437 -16.83 -20.71 5.46
CA TYR A 437 -16.74 -20.03 6.75
C TYR A 437 -16.15 -20.91 7.85
N ASP A 438 -16.51 -22.19 7.89
CA ASP A 438 -16.04 -23.14 8.90
C ASP A 438 -14.56 -23.48 8.75
N LYS A 439 -14.03 -23.39 7.53
CA LYS A 439 -12.60 -23.58 7.23
C LYS A 439 -11.72 -22.39 7.65
N ILE A 440 -12.31 -21.21 7.89
CA ILE A 440 -11.57 -20.02 8.27
C ILE A 440 -11.08 -20.15 9.72
N ALA A 441 -9.77 -20.05 9.89
CA ALA A 441 -9.09 -19.94 11.18
C ALA A 441 -8.55 -18.51 11.35
N LEU A 442 -9.05 -17.81 12.37
CA LEU A 442 -8.69 -16.43 12.67
C LEU A 442 -7.47 -16.36 13.60
N SER A 443 -6.49 -15.54 13.26
CA SER A 443 -5.36 -15.23 14.14
C SER A 443 -5.78 -14.37 15.34
N ARG A 444 -5.02 -14.47 16.44
CA ARG A 444 -5.11 -13.53 17.58
C ARG A 444 -4.26 -12.27 17.37
N ILE A 445 -3.48 -12.23 16.29
CA ILE A 445 -2.61 -11.13 15.93
C ILE A 445 -3.34 -10.31 14.88
N ASP A 446 -3.66 -9.08 15.24
CA ASP A 446 -4.01 -8.03 14.29
C ASP A 446 -2.78 -7.16 14.03
N MET A 447 -2.69 -6.63 12.81
CA MET A 447 -1.65 -5.69 12.44
C MET A 447 -2.23 -4.59 11.57
N PHE A 448 -1.59 -3.43 11.59
CA PHE A 448 -1.91 -2.36 10.67
C PHE A 448 -1.01 -2.50 9.44
N THR A 449 -1.62 -2.82 8.29
CA THR A 449 -0.86 -3.10 7.07
C THR A 449 -0.85 -1.89 6.14
N THR A 450 0.35 -1.46 5.77
CA THR A 450 0.58 -0.40 4.78
C THR A 450 1.44 -0.90 3.62
N GLN A 451 1.16 -0.39 2.44
CA GLN A 451 2.02 -0.47 1.26
C GLN A 451 2.97 0.74 1.25
N ALA A 452 4.26 0.48 1.08
CA ALA A 452 5.25 1.52 0.85
C ALA A 452 5.18 2.06 -0.59
N ASP A 453 5.67 3.30 -0.79
CA ASP A 453 5.87 3.91 -2.11
C ASP A 453 4.64 3.97 -3.04
N VAL A 454 3.44 3.95 -2.47
CA VAL A 454 2.19 4.09 -3.22
C VAL A 454 1.36 5.31 -2.77
N PRO A 455 0.51 5.87 -3.64
CA PRO A 455 -0.30 7.06 -3.31
C PRO A 455 -1.28 6.83 -2.16
N TYR A 456 -1.86 5.64 -2.09
CA TYR A 456 -2.76 5.22 -1.03
C TYR A 456 -2.14 4.05 -0.26
N PRO A 457 -1.42 4.32 0.84
CA PRO A 457 -0.61 3.30 1.52
C PRO A 457 -1.45 2.35 2.38
N ILE A 458 -2.60 2.77 2.90
CA ILE A 458 -3.43 1.89 3.74
C ILE A 458 -3.99 0.76 2.87
N TYR A 459 -3.66 -0.50 3.16
CA TYR A 459 -3.93 -1.62 2.25
C TYR A 459 -5.42 -1.97 2.15
N VAL A 460 -6.11 -2.05 3.29
CA VAL A 460 -7.55 -2.33 3.41
C VAL A 460 -8.28 -1.24 4.21
N PRO A 461 -9.60 -1.05 4.02
CA PRO A 461 -10.38 -0.14 4.86
C PRO A 461 -10.22 -0.48 6.35
N ALA A 462 -10.37 0.49 7.26
CA ALA A 462 -10.27 0.24 8.70
C ALA A 462 -11.44 -0.62 9.21
N PHE A 463 -11.26 -1.40 10.28
CA PHE A 463 -12.32 -2.27 10.82
C PHE A 463 -13.58 -1.44 11.14
N PRO A 464 -14.78 -1.83 10.70
CA PRO A 464 -15.96 -1.01 10.89
C PRO A 464 -16.61 -1.38 12.21
N ASP A 465 -16.37 -0.61 13.27
CA ASP A 465 -16.96 -0.83 14.60
C ASP A 465 -18.49 -0.61 14.60
N LEU A 466 -19.24 -1.63 14.16
CA LEU A 466 -20.69 -1.53 13.91
C LEU A 466 -21.53 -2.38 14.84
N THR A 467 -21.07 -3.57 15.25
CA THR A 467 -21.92 -4.49 16.03
C THR A 467 -21.12 -5.45 16.90
N THR A 468 -21.69 -5.80 18.05
CA THR A 468 -21.26 -6.96 18.87
C THR A 468 -22.19 -8.17 18.70
N TYR A 469 -23.15 -8.09 17.77
CA TYR A 469 -24.05 -9.19 17.45
C TYR A 469 -23.25 -10.38 16.93
N ASN A 470 -23.46 -11.55 17.53
CA ASN A 470 -22.64 -12.74 17.30
C ASN A 470 -23.42 -13.96 16.81
N ARG A 471 -24.71 -13.79 16.48
CA ARG A 471 -25.54 -14.86 15.91
C ARG A 471 -25.57 -14.75 14.38
N LEU A 472 -25.70 -15.90 13.73
CA LEU A 472 -25.91 -16.04 12.28
C LEU A 472 -27.30 -16.67 12.05
N ASP A 473 -28.33 -16.03 12.60
CA ASP A 473 -29.74 -16.49 12.61
C ASP A 473 -30.61 -15.73 11.60
N TYR A 474 -29.98 -15.24 10.54
CA TYR A 474 -30.57 -14.53 9.42
C TYR A 474 -29.98 -15.07 8.12
N GLY A 475 -30.48 -14.61 6.98
CA GLY A 475 -29.94 -15.04 5.69
C GLY A 475 -30.33 -16.46 5.32
N ARG A 476 -29.68 -16.97 4.28
CA ARG A 476 -29.79 -18.36 3.81
C ARG A 476 -28.40 -18.97 3.67
N LYS A 477 -28.31 -20.31 3.72
CA LYS A 477 -27.06 -21.01 3.37
C LYS A 477 -26.83 -20.86 1.86
N MET A 478 -25.61 -20.50 1.48
CA MET A 478 -25.17 -20.54 0.09
C MET A 478 -24.86 -22.00 -0.27
N ASN A 479 -25.49 -22.49 -1.33
CA ASN A 479 -25.26 -23.85 -1.86
C ASN A 479 -23.94 -23.94 -2.63
#